data_AF-A0A524C2W1-F1
#
_entry.id   AF-A0A524C2W1-F1
#
_cell.length_a   1.000
_cell.length_b   1.000
_cell.length_c   1.000
_cell.angle_alpha   90.00
_cell.angle_beta   90.00
_cell.angle_gamma   90.00
#
_symmetry.space_group_name_H-M   'P 1'
#
loop_
_entity.id
_entity.type
_entity.pdbx_description
1 polymer ?
#
loop_
_entity_poly.entity_id
_entity_poly.type
_entity_poly.pdbx_seq_one_letter_code
_entity_poly.pdbx_strand_id
1 'polypeptide(L)'
;MNVDAKQSTFDHCANNCKATYDAGLLAENLPPTWGVLNGDANLLSTVGNALPEDTRVAFENTNFVGVFGRILEKKGWGGGKCLQYLYVWDYQAVPAHEADYEPIFVFLDGNHRHVIYDLVHYCSRRLDLKKPGQTGPGLRMIPGWHSFLPAPNLEASDLDRDIHVKPLTDRHLDTWWNIPELEPRLKIRRYLLDPYDLEAPGHFMDEPDEASLTMCCTFLEIENALAEFEDPKQGLVEGIKRALTRCIGLFALHRLPALIQLLSEMSQVGLVAMPAPISSVGMNLAAVGNLLRDGFLNLTNAGRSFFESFGRASQSDD
;
A
#
# COMPACT_ATOMS: atom_id res chain seq x y z
N MET A 1 -3.31 -16.94 -20.99
CA MET A 1 -3.32 -16.59 -22.42
C MET A 1 -1.95 -16.04 -22.79
N ASN A 2 -1.28 -16.62 -23.79
CA ASN A 2 -0.06 -16.03 -24.35
C ASN A 2 -0.46 -14.73 -25.06
N VAL A 3 -0.14 -13.59 -24.45
CA VAL A 3 -0.24 -12.29 -25.12
C VAL A 3 0.81 -12.30 -26.22
N ASP A 4 0.36 -12.35 -27.47
CA ASP A 4 1.24 -12.39 -28.63
C ASP A 4 1.99 -11.05 -28.73
N ALA A 5 3.25 -11.02 -28.31
CA ALA A 5 4.05 -9.81 -28.17
C ALA A 5 4.19 -9.00 -29.48
N LYS A 6 3.83 -9.60 -30.63
CA LYS A 6 3.81 -8.96 -31.95
C LYS A 6 2.60 -8.05 -32.20
N GLN A 7 1.56 -8.10 -31.38
CA GLN A 7 0.36 -7.24 -31.50
C GLN A 7 0.20 -6.23 -30.35
N SER A 8 1.14 -6.21 -29.40
CA SER A 8 1.09 -5.31 -28.26
C SER A 8 1.53 -3.90 -28.64
N THR A 9 0.69 -2.90 -28.34
CA THR A 9 1.03 -1.47 -28.44
C THR A 9 1.33 -0.89 -27.06
N PHE A 10 2.13 0.18 -27.06
CA PHE A 10 2.61 0.87 -25.86
C PHE A 10 2.60 2.40 -26.08
N ASP A 11 1.59 2.89 -26.80
CA ASP A 11 1.50 4.30 -27.19
C ASP A 11 0.92 5.17 -26.07
N HIS A 12 0.26 4.58 -25.07
CA HIS A 12 -0.30 5.29 -23.92
C HIS A 12 0.77 5.77 -22.94
N CYS A 13 1.47 6.84 -23.28
CA CYS A 13 2.39 7.57 -22.42
C CYS A 13 2.35 9.07 -22.72
N ALA A 14 2.88 9.90 -21.82
CA ALA A 14 2.93 11.34 -22.06
C ALA A 14 3.78 11.69 -23.29
N ASN A 15 3.50 12.86 -23.90
CA ASN A 15 4.13 13.28 -25.16
C ASN A 15 5.67 13.30 -25.11
N ASN A 16 6.23 13.57 -23.93
CA ASN A 16 7.66 13.59 -23.63
C ASN A 16 8.24 12.20 -23.29
N CYS A 17 7.45 11.14 -23.31
CA CYS A 17 7.85 9.78 -22.96
C CYS A 17 7.77 8.84 -24.17
N LYS A 18 8.49 7.72 -24.08
CA LYS A 18 8.37 6.56 -24.96
C LYS A 18 8.19 5.34 -24.08
N ALA A 19 7.14 4.55 -24.33
CA ALA A 19 6.96 3.29 -23.63
C ALA A 19 7.45 2.09 -24.46
N THR A 20 8.05 1.11 -23.79
CA THR A 20 8.54 -0.14 -24.38
C THR A 20 8.37 -1.30 -23.41
N TYR A 21 8.67 -2.51 -23.85
CA TYR A 21 8.69 -3.70 -23.00
C TYR A 21 10.00 -4.46 -23.18
N ASP A 22 10.66 -4.76 -22.07
CA ASP A 22 11.83 -5.64 -21.99
C ASP A 22 11.66 -6.51 -20.75
N ALA A 23 11.33 -7.79 -20.97
CA ALA A 23 11.08 -8.75 -19.90
C ALA A 23 12.31 -8.96 -19.01
N GLY A 24 13.52 -8.95 -19.58
CA GLY A 24 14.76 -9.17 -18.85
C GLY A 24 15.05 -8.02 -17.91
N LEU A 25 14.97 -6.78 -18.43
CA LEU A 25 15.20 -5.59 -17.62
C LEU A 25 14.15 -5.44 -16.50
N LEU A 26 12.88 -5.73 -16.80
CA LEU A 26 11.79 -5.70 -15.82
C LEU A 26 11.98 -6.75 -14.72
N ALA A 27 12.36 -7.98 -15.07
CA ALA A 27 12.59 -9.05 -14.10
C ALA A 27 13.81 -8.77 -13.21
N GLU A 28 14.92 -8.29 -13.79
CA GLU A 28 16.15 -7.94 -13.05
C GLU A 28 15.89 -6.84 -12.01
N ASN A 29 14.97 -5.93 -12.30
CA ASN A 29 14.73 -4.74 -11.48
C ASN A 29 13.44 -4.78 -10.67
N LEU A 30 12.69 -5.89 -10.71
CA LEU A 30 11.51 -6.08 -9.89
C LEU A 30 11.91 -6.03 -8.41
N PRO A 31 11.29 -5.17 -7.57
CA PRO A 31 11.57 -5.17 -6.15
C PRO A 31 11.22 -6.53 -5.52
N PRO A 32 12.05 -7.06 -4.60
CA PRO A 32 11.69 -8.25 -3.84
C PRO A 32 10.40 -8.00 -3.07
N THR A 33 9.41 -8.89 -3.20
CA THR A 33 8.15 -8.80 -2.46
C THR A 33 7.93 -9.98 -1.53
N TRP A 34 7.12 -9.77 -0.49
CA TRP A 34 6.54 -10.81 0.35
C TRP A 34 5.04 -10.61 0.53
N GLY A 35 4.30 -11.72 0.48
CA GLY A 35 2.89 -11.77 0.82
C GLY A 35 1.97 -11.49 -0.36
N VAL A 36 2.49 -11.19 -1.55
CA VAL A 36 1.66 -10.92 -2.73
C VAL A 36 0.86 -12.16 -3.13
N LEU A 37 1.49 -13.34 -3.08
CA LEU A 37 0.85 -14.58 -3.54
C LEU A 37 -0.14 -15.16 -2.53
N ASN A 38 0.15 -15.04 -1.23
CA ASN A 38 -0.55 -15.79 -0.19
C ASN A 38 -0.99 -14.94 1.01
N GLY A 39 -0.73 -13.63 1.01
CA GLY A 39 -0.95 -12.76 2.18
C GLY A 39 -2.40 -12.77 2.66
N ASP A 40 -3.35 -12.68 1.73
CA ASP A 40 -4.78 -12.71 2.02
C ASP A 40 -5.24 -14.06 2.57
N ALA A 41 -4.82 -15.16 1.95
CA ALA A 41 -5.11 -16.51 2.43
C ALA A 41 -4.49 -16.78 3.82
N ASN A 42 -3.28 -16.27 4.06
CA ASN A 42 -2.61 -16.35 5.35
C ASN A 42 -3.34 -15.53 6.42
N LEU A 43 -3.81 -14.32 6.07
CA LEU A 43 -4.61 -13.50 6.98
C LEU A 43 -5.93 -14.23 7.31
N LEU A 44 -6.65 -14.70 6.29
CA LEU A 44 -7.89 -15.44 6.44
C LEU A 44 -7.73 -16.70 7.30
N SER A 45 -6.68 -17.50 7.08
CA SER A 45 -6.44 -18.71 7.88
C SER A 45 -6.07 -18.39 9.34
N THR A 46 -5.40 -17.27 9.58
CA THR A 46 -4.95 -16.87 10.93
C THR A 46 -6.08 -16.25 11.75
N VAL A 47 -6.90 -15.40 11.13
CA VAL A 47 -7.86 -14.55 11.84
C VAL A 47 -9.29 -14.62 11.31
N GLY A 48 -9.58 -15.46 10.32
CA GLY A 48 -10.86 -15.49 9.60
C GLY A 48 -12.10 -15.66 10.47
N ASN A 49 -12.01 -16.41 11.57
CA ASN A 49 -13.12 -16.57 12.53
C ASN A 49 -13.44 -15.29 13.33
N ALA A 50 -12.52 -14.32 13.35
CA ALA A 50 -12.70 -13.02 14.01
C ALA A 50 -13.09 -11.91 13.02
N LEU A 51 -13.07 -12.19 11.71
CA LEU A 51 -13.48 -11.24 10.68
C LEU A 51 -15.02 -11.23 10.55
N PRO A 52 -15.62 -10.07 10.22
CA PRO A 52 -17.00 -10.04 9.75
C PRO A 52 -17.21 -10.97 8.56
N GLU A 53 -18.38 -11.59 8.46
CA GLU A 53 -18.69 -12.57 7.41
C GLU A 53 -18.46 -12.01 6.00
N ASP A 54 -18.92 -10.79 5.75
CA ASP A 54 -18.75 -10.14 4.43
C ASP A 54 -17.28 -9.93 4.08
N THR A 55 -16.44 -9.57 5.07
CA THR A 55 -15.00 -9.42 4.89
C THR A 55 -14.31 -10.77 4.67
N ARG A 56 -14.75 -11.82 5.37
CA ARG A 56 -14.25 -13.18 5.19
C ARG A 56 -14.52 -13.69 3.77
N VAL A 57 -15.75 -13.51 3.29
CA VAL A 57 -16.16 -13.86 1.92
C VAL A 57 -15.37 -13.04 0.89
N ALA A 58 -15.12 -11.75 1.15
CA ALA A 58 -14.26 -10.94 0.30
C ALA A 58 -12.85 -11.54 0.17
N PHE A 59 -12.20 -11.89 1.28
CA PHE A 59 -10.88 -12.55 1.28
C PHE A 59 -10.87 -13.89 0.53
N GLU A 60 -11.94 -14.68 0.63
CA GLU A 60 -12.05 -15.96 -0.08
C GLU A 60 -12.16 -15.81 -1.60
N ASN A 61 -12.66 -14.66 -2.07
CA ASN A 61 -12.84 -14.39 -3.49
C ASN A 61 -11.65 -13.65 -4.12
N THR A 62 -10.79 -13.02 -3.33
CA THR A 62 -9.61 -12.31 -3.82
C THR A 62 -8.56 -13.26 -4.38
N ASN A 63 -8.15 -13.03 -5.62
CA ASN A 63 -7.03 -13.69 -6.27
C ASN A 63 -6.04 -12.70 -6.85
N PHE A 64 -4.76 -12.99 -6.64
CA PHE A 64 -3.70 -12.29 -7.35
C PHE A 64 -3.66 -12.71 -8.83
N VAL A 65 -3.83 -11.74 -9.72
CA VAL A 65 -3.86 -11.94 -11.18
C VAL A 65 -2.45 -11.93 -11.78
N GLY A 66 -1.57 -11.12 -11.23
CA GLY A 66 -0.17 -11.03 -11.65
C GLY A 66 0.40 -9.62 -11.62
N VAL A 67 1.67 -9.51 -12.00
CA VAL A 67 2.36 -8.23 -12.21
C VAL A 67 2.42 -7.93 -13.70
N PHE A 68 2.01 -6.72 -14.08
CA PHE A 68 2.13 -6.19 -15.44
C PHE A 68 3.14 -5.06 -15.44
N GLY A 69 4.06 -5.04 -16.40
CA GLY A 69 5.10 -4.01 -16.44
C GLY A 69 5.42 -3.52 -17.83
N ARG A 70 5.94 -2.30 -17.87
CA ARG A 70 6.49 -1.64 -19.06
C ARG A 70 7.59 -0.66 -18.65
N ILE A 71 8.36 -0.22 -19.62
CA ILE A 71 9.42 0.77 -19.45
C ILE A 71 8.93 2.08 -20.01
N LEU A 72 9.14 3.17 -19.29
CA LEU A 72 8.89 4.53 -19.72
C LEU A 72 10.24 5.27 -19.74
N GLU A 73 10.62 5.80 -20.91
CA GLU A 73 11.85 6.56 -21.11
C GLU A 73 11.51 8.01 -21.44
N LYS A 74 12.09 8.96 -20.70
CA LYS A 74 11.94 10.39 -21.00
C LYS A 74 12.73 10.76 -22.26
N LYS A 75 12.09 11.42 -23.22
CA LYS A 75 12.73 11.89 -24.46
C LYS A 75 13.71 13.04 -24.15
N GLY A 76 14.93 12.97 -24.70
CA GLY A 76 15.96 14.00 -24.56
C GLY A 76 17.34 13.46 -24.22
N TRP A 77 18.34 14.33 -24.13
CA TRP A 77 19.72 13.96 -23.77
C TRP A 77 19.82 13.70 -22.26
N GLY A 78 20.24 12.49 -21.87
CA GLY A 78 20.26 12.06 -20.46
C GLY A 78 18.90 11.62 -19.89
N GLY A 79 17.92 11.30 -20.75
CA GLY A 79 16.58 10.89 -20.33
C GLY A 79 16.60 9.73 -19.32
N GLY A 80 15.95 9.92 -18.17
CA GLY A 80 15.80 8.89 -17.15
C GLY A 80 14.96 7.72 -17.66
N LYS A 81 15.05 6.58 -16.98
CA LYS A 81 14.27 5.37 -17.27
C LYS A 81 13.45 4.98 -16.04
N CYS A 82 12.15 4.78 -16.22
CA CYS A 82 11.23 4.32 -15.20
C CYS A 82 10.68 2.96 -15.61
N LEU A 83 10.88 1.96 -14.77
CA LEU A 83 10.23 0.66 -14.87
C LEU A 83 8.94 0.74 -14.08
N GLN A 84 7.82 0.65 -14.78
CA GLN A 84 6.50 0.66 -14.17
C GLN A 84 6.03 -0.78 -13.99
N TYR A 85 5.55 -1.08 -12.78
CA TYR A 85 4.94 -2.34 -12.41
C TYR A 85 3.54 -2.05 -11.88
N LEU A 86 2.59 -2.90 -12.22
CA LEU A 86 1.22 -2.87 -11.72
C LEU A 86 0.91 -4.27 -11.18
N TYR A 87 0.81 -4.36 -9.87
CA TYR A 87 0.35 -5.57 -9.18
C TYR A 87 -1.18 -5.56 -9.25
N VAL A 88 -1.79 -6.69 -9.58
CA VAL A 88 -3.24 -6.74 -9.87
C VAL A 88 -3.89 -7.87 -9.10
N TRP A 89 -5.02 -7.54 -8.47
CA TRP A 89 -5.95 -8.49 -7.87
C TRP A 89 -7.32 -8.33 -8.56
N ASP A 90 -8.08 -9.41 -8.61
CA ASP A 90 -9.45 -9.37 -9.16
C ASP A 90 -10.45 -8.71 -8.20
N TYR A 91 -10.06 -8.54 -6.93
CA TYR A 91 -10.87 -7.98 -5.86
C TYR A 91 -9.98 -7.33 -4.77
N GLN A 92 -10.50 -6.34 -4.04
CA GLN A 92 -9.91 -5.83 -2.79
C GLN A 92 -10.84 -6.11 -1.63
N ALA A 93 -10.34 -6.60 -0.50
CA ALA A 93 -11.18 -6.86 0.66
C ALA A 93 -11.49 -5.61 1.51
N VAL A 94 -10.57 -4.64 1.58
CA VAL A 94 -10.68 -3.47 2.45
C VAL A 94 -10.19 -2.17 1.78
N PRO A 95 -11.11 -1.25 1.42
CA PRO A 95 -12.55 -1.46 1.31
C PRO A 95 -12.90 -2.47 0.20
N ALA A 96 -14.04 -3.14 0.37
CA ALA A 96 -14.52 -4.16 -0.54
C ALA A 96 -14.89 -3.58 -1.92
N HIS A 97 -14.16 -3.93 -2.99
CA HIS A 97 -14.53 -3.61 -4.37
C HIS A 97 -13.93 -4.57 -5.39
N GLU A 98 -14.57 -4.65 -6.57
CA GLU A 98 -14.04 -5.39 -7.70
C GLU A 98 -12.82 -4.68 -8.30
N ALA A 99 -11.87 -5.49 -8.76
CA ALA A 99 -10.62 -5.11 -9.40
C ALA A 99 -9.76 -4.14 -8.57
N ASP A 100 -8.55 -4.58 -8.28
CA ASP A 100 -7.62 -3.79 -7.51
C ASP A 100 -6.23 -3.82 -8.12
N TYR A 101 -5.48 -2.75 -7.88
CA TYR A 101 -4.12 -2.65 -8.35
C TYR A 101 -3.27 -1.79 -7.44
N GLU A 102 -1.97 -2.09 -7.43
CA GLU A 102 -0.98 -1.28 -6.73
C GLU A 102 0.20 -0.98 -7.66
N PRO A 103 0.44 0.30 -7.99
CA PRO A 103 1.52 0.70 -8.88
C PRO A 103 2.85 0.80 -8.12
N ILE A 104 3.90 0.25 -8.72
CA ILE A 104 5.27 0.42 -8.25
C ILE A 104 6.13 0.95 -9.40
N PHE A 105 6.84 2.05 -9.14
CA PHE A 105 7.70 2.71 -10.11
C PHE A 105 9.17 2.60 -9.68
N VAL A 106 10.01 2.00 -10.50
CA VAL A 106 11.45 1.90 -10.25
C VAL A 106 12.20 2.81 -11.19
N PHE A 107 12.79 3.87 -10.66
CA PHE A 107 13.58 4.82 -11.40
C PHE A 107 15.04 4.39 -11.46
N LEU A 108 15.55 4.30 -12.68
CA LEU A 108 16.95 4.07 -13.01
C LEU A 108 17.55 5.39 -13.49
N ASP A 109 18.20 6.12 -12.58
CA ASP A 109 18.85 7.41 -12.85
C ASP A 109 20.36 7.29 -12.61
N GLY A 110 21.09 6.94 -13.67
CA GLY A 110 22.53 6.71 -13.61
C GLY A 110 22.92 5.67 -12.55
N ASN A 111 23.50 6.14 -11.45
CA ASN A 111 23.93 5.31 -10.31
C ASN A 111 22.86 5.17 -9.21
N HIS A 112 21.73 5.86 -9.33
CA HIS A 112 20.64 5.86 -8.36
C HIS A 112 19.52 4.94 -8.83
N ARG A 113 19.10 4.03 -7.95
CA ARG A 113 17.95 3.15 -8.14
C ARG A 113 17.01 3.36 -6.96
N HIS A 114 15.83 3.87 -7.22
CA HIS A 114 14.83 4.08 -6.18
C HIS A 114 13.45 3.63 -6.64
N VAL A 115 12.66 3.18 -5.69
CA VAL A 115 11.26 2.78 -5.86
C VAL A 115 10.39 3.90 -5.36
N ILE A 116 9.31 4.19 -6.09
CA ILE A 116 8.14 4.90 -5.59
C ILE A 116 6.96 3.93 -5.59
N TYR A 117 6.27 3.81 -4.47
CA TYR A 117 5.09 2.96 -4.29
C TYR A 117 4.06 3.70 -3.45
N ASP A 118 2.79 3.31 -3.51
CA ASP A 118 1.75 3.92 -2.70
C ASP A 118 1.51 3.14 -1.41
N LEU A 119 1.21 3.87 -0.35
CA LEU A 119 0.81 3.34 0.95
C LEU A 119 -0.69 3.53 1.11
N VAL A 120 -1.42 2.41 1.06
CA VAL A 120 -2.89 2.25 1.08
C VAL A 120 -3.56 3.25 0.14
N HIS A 121 -2.90 3.53 -0.99
CA HIS A 121 -3.26 4.56 -1.96
C HIS A 121 -3.41 6.00 -1.40
N TYR A 122 -3.06 6.26 -0.14
CA TYR A 122 -3.20 7.57 0.50
C TYR A 122 -1.95 8.42 0.37
N CYS A 123 -0.79 7.79 0.28
CA CYS A 123 0.44 8.52 -0.04
C CYS A 123 1.55 7.69 -0.63
N SER A 124 2.34 8.33 -1.47
CA SER A 124 3.51 7.68 -2.06
C SER A 124 4.73 7.76 -1.14
N ARG A 125 5.54 6.72 -1.19
CA ARG A 125 6.79 6.58 -0.46
C ARG A 125 7.91 6.32 -1.43
N ARG A 126 9.13 6.72 -1.03
CA ARG A 126 10.34 6.47 -1.79
C ARG A 126 11.27 5.56 -1.00
N LEU A 127 11.75 4.50 -1.65
CA LEU A 127 12.75 3.57 -1.11
C LEU A 127 14.01 3.62 -1.98
N ASP A 128 15.19 3.83 -1.39
CA ASP A 128 16.46 3.71 -2.10
C ASP A 128 16.89 2.23 -2.12
N LEU A 129 16.89 1.59 -3.29
CA LEU A 129 17.24 0.17 -3.39
C LEU A 129 18.75 -0.09 -3.33
N LYS A 130 19.58 0.94 -3.54
CA LYS A 130 21.04 0.81 -3.49
C LYS A 130 21.57 1.03 -2.07
N LYS A 131 20.91 1.89 -1.30
CA LYS A 131 21.21 2.18 0.10
C LYS A 131 19.93 2.09 0.95
N PRO A 132 19.35 0.90 1.11
CA PRO A 132 18.06 0.73 1.77
C PRO A 132 18.06 1.06 3.26
N GLY A 133 19.22 1.24 3.89
CA GLY A 133 19.31 1.61 5.31
C GLY A 133 18.49 0.67 6.20
N GLN A 134 17.69 1.25 7.09
CA GLN A 134 16.81 0.51 8.00
C GLN A 134 15.47 0.09 7.38
N THR A 135 15.17 0.49 6.14
CA THR A 135 13.89 0.14 5.49
C THR A 135 13.94 -1.18 4.71
N GLY A 136 15.14 -1.72 4.48
CA GLY A 136 15.36 -2.94 3.69
C GLY A 136 15.14 -2.76 2.19
N PRO A 137 15.58 -3.73 1.38
CA PRO A 137 15.50 -3.64 -0.08
C PRO A 137 14.14 -4.08 -0.64
N GLY A 138 13.27 -4.64 0.19
CA GLY A 138 12.04 -5.29 -0.23
C GLY A 138 10.78 -4.56 0.20
N LEU A 139 9.67 -5.04 -0.36
CA LEU A 139 8.32 -4.58 -0.04
C LEU A 139 7.51 -5.75 0.50
N ARG A 140 6.64 -5.50 1.47
CA ARG A 140 5.69 -6.49 1.97
C ARG A 140 4.28 -5.99 1.72
N MET A 141 3.47 -6.83 1.11
CA MET A 141 2.06 -6.53 0.91
C MET A 141 1.33 -6.49 2.26
N ILE A 142 0.43 -5.53 2.43
CA ILE A 142 -0.53 -5.49 3.52
C ILE A 142 -1.78 -6.26 3.07
N PRO A 143 -2.07 -7.44 3.63
CA PRO A 143 -3.23 -8.24 3.22
C PRO A 143 -4.55 -7.47 3.37
N GLY A 144 -5.44 -7.64 2.40
CA GLY A 144 -6.76 -7.00 2.34
C GLY A 144 -6.78 -5.59 1.77
N TRP A 145 -5.70 -4.82 1.97
CA TRP A 145 -5.52 -3.49 1.37
C TRP A 145 -4.66 -3.50 0.09
N HIS A 146 -3.94 -4.59 -0.17
CA HIS A 146 -3.03 -4.78 -1.33
C HIS A 146 -1.98 -3.70 -1.58
N SER A 147 -1.68 -2.91 -0.56
CA SER A 147 -0.61 -1.93 -0.59
C SER A 147 0.69 -2.49 -0.01
N PHE A 148 1.79 -1.73 -0.06
CA PHE A 148 3.09 -2.17 0.38
C PHE A 148 3.64 -1.35 1.56
N LEU A 149 4.36 -2.05 2.43
CA LEU A 149 5.25 -1.47 3.45
C LEU A 149 6.70 -1.85 3.14
N PRO A 150 7.69 -1.06 3.60
CA PRO A 150 9.07 -1.51 3.59
C PRO A 150 9.22 -2.82 4.39
N ALA A 151 10.08 -3.71 3.90
CA ALA A 151 10.37 -4.99 4.53
C ALA A 151 11.86 -5.05 4.94
N PRO A 152 12.21 -4.50 6.12
CA PRO A 152 13.61 -4.37 6.56
C PRO A 152 14.33 -5.70 6.79
N ASN A 153 13.59 -6.71 7.24
CA ASN A 153 14.10 -8.02 7.64
C ASN A 153 13.62 -9.11 6.67
N LEU A 154 13.55 -8.78 5.38
CA LEU A 154 13.03 -9.71 4.39
C LEU A 154 14.06 -10.77 4.03
N GLU A 155 13.81 -12.01 4.46
CA GLU A 155 14.67 -13.15 4.17
C GLU A 155 14.37 -13.78 2.81
N ALA A 156 15.39 -14.40 2.20
CA ALA A 156 15.25 -15.04 0.89
C ALA A 156 14.21 -16.18 0.88
N SER A 157 13.94 -16.79 2.03
CA SER A 157 12.91 -17.84 2.20
C SER A 157 11.49 -17.30 2.07
N ASP A 158 11.29 -16.02 2.39
CA ASP A 158 9.96 -15.41 2.49
C ASP A 158 9.54 -14.73 1.18
N LEU A 159 10.48 -14.61 0.22
CA LEU A 159 10.24 -13.97 -1.06
C LEU A 159 9.19 -14.71 -1.90
N ASP A 160 8.33 -13.94 -2.56
CA ASP A 160 7.45 -14.46 -3.61
C ASP A 160 8.29 -14.89 -4.84
N ARG A 161 8.46 -16.20 -5.07
CA ARG A 161 9.40 -16.74 -6.10
C ARG A 161 8.80 -16.95 -7.49
N ASP A 162 7.47 -16.98 -7.61
CA ASP A 162 6.76 -17.30 -8.86
C ASP A 162 6.06 -16.08 -9.50
N ILE A 163 6.59 -14.89 -9.23
CA ILE A 163 6.09 -13.65 -9.85
C ILE A 163 6.81 -13.41 -11.17
N HIS A 164 6.05 -13.46 -12.26
CA HIS A 164 6.52 -13.13 -13.60
C HIS A 164 5.86 -11.86 -14.12
N VAL A 165 6.68 -10.92 -14.60
CA VAL A 165 6.19 -9.65 -15.16
C VAL A 165 5.64 -9.88 -16.56
N LYS A 166 4.34 -9.66 -16.73
CA LYS A 166 3.63 -9.68 -18.01
C LYS A 166 3.68 -8.30 -18.67
N PRO A 167 3.51 -8.15 -19.99
CA PRO A 167 3.51 -6.83 -20.62
C PRO A 167 2.28 -6.01 -20.22
N LEU A 168 2.50 -4.79 -19.71
CA LEU A 168 1.46 -3.78 -19.53
C LEU A 168 1.23 -3.04 -20.85
N THR A 169 0.27 -3.52 -21.63
CA THR A 169 -0.06 -2.97 -22.97
C THR A 169 -1.15 -1.90 -22.90
N ASP A 170 -1.31 -1.15 -23.98
CA ASP A 170 -2.37 -0.14 -24.08
C ASP A 170 -3.76 -0.71 -23.83
N ARG A 171 -4.04 -1.92 -24.34
CA ARG A 171 -5.31 -2.61 -24.13
C ARG A 171 -5.63 -2.85 -22.65
N HIS A 172 -4.60 -3.15 -21.86
CA HIS A 172 -4.79 -3.33 -20.41
C HIS A 172 -5.19 -1.99 -19.77
N LEU A 173 -4.45 -0.92 -20.09
CA LEU A 173 -4.75 0.43 -19.60
C LEU A 173 -6.14 0.90 -20.01
N ASP A 174 -6.52 0.69 -21.28
CA ASP A 174 -7.85 1.01 -21.79
C ASP A 174 -8.95 0.24 -21.04
N THR A 175 -8.70 -1.03 -20.69
CA THR A 175 -9.68 -1.83 -19.94
C THR A 175 -9.92 -1.23 -18.56
N TRP A 176 -8.85 -0.86 -17.83
CA TRP A 176 -8.97 -0.21 -16.53
C TRP A 176 -9.62 1.17 -16.58
N TRP A 177 -9.29 1.99 -17.58
CA TRP A 177 -9.88 3.34 -17.69
C TRP A 177 -11.37 3.33 -18.01
N ASN A 178 -11.88 2.23 -18.56
CA ASN A 178 -13.28 2.05 -18.90
C ASN A 178 -14.09 1.36 -17.79
N ILE A 179 -13.50 1.09 -16.62
CA ILE A 179 -14.25 0.62 -15.45
C ILE A 179 -15.27 1.72 -15.05
N PRO A 180 -16.57 1.38 -14.95
CA PRO A 180 -17.62 2.36 -14.70
C PRO A 180 -17.61 2.88 -13.25
N GLU A 181 -17.20 2.06 -12.29
CA GLU A 181 -17.08 2.42 -10.88
C GLU A 181 -16.02 3.51 -10.68
N LEU A 182 -16.31 4.50 -9.84
CA LEU A 182 -15.43 5.64 -9.63
C LEU A 182 -14.22 5.24 -8.79
N GLU A 183 -14.43 4.43 -7.77
CA GLU A 183 -13.46 4.01 -6.76
C GLU A 183 -12.28 3.22 -7.37
N PRO A 184 -12.48 2.18 -8.20
CA PRO A 184 -11.37 1.48 -8.86
C PRO A 184 -10.67 2.33 -9.93
N ARG A 185 -11.39 3.31 -10.51
CA ARG A 185 -10.87 4.19 -11.56
C ARG A 185 -9.99 5.32 -11.01
N LEU A 186 -10.12 5.67 -9.72
CA LEU A 186 -9.87 7.03 -9.23
C LEU A 186 -8.39 7.47 -9.15
N LYS A 187 -7.37 6.62 -9.27
CA LYS A 187 -6.03 7.04 -8.84
C LYS A 187 -4.90 7.11 -9.85
N ILE A 188 -5.05 6.70 -11.11
CA ILE A 188 -3.85 6.68 -11.96
C ILE A 188 -3.98 6.96 -13.45
N ARG A 189 -4.76 7.98 -13.85
CA ARG A 189 -4.69 8.44 -15.25
C ARG A 189 -3.40 9.22 -15.54
N ARG A 190 -2.94 10.09 -14.64
CA ARG A 190 -1.81 11.00 -14.92
C ARG A 190 -0.46 10.29 -14.79
N TYR A 191 -0.20 9.63 -13.66
CA TYR A 191 1.10 9.04 -13.37
C TYR A 191 1.37 7.70 -14.06
N LEU A 192 0.33 6.96 -14.50
CA LEU A 192 0.57 5.82 -15.36
C LEU A 192 1.13 6.26 -16.72
N LEU A 193 0.71 7.44 -17.19
CA LEU A 193 1.14 8.03 -18.46
C LEU A 193 2.47 8.77 -18.35
N ASP A 194 2.69 9.50 -17.25
CA ASP A 194 3.96 10.19 -16.94
C ASP A 194 4.40 9.94 -15.48
N PRO A 195 5.24 8.92 -15.23
CA PRO A 195 5.79 8.69 -13.90
C PRO A 195 6.79 9.77 -13.49
N TYR A 196 7.31 10.60 -14.41
CA TYR A 196 8.23 11.68 -14.05
C TYR A 196 7.53 12.92 -13.49
N ASP A 197 6.21 12.95 -13.59
CA ASP A 197 5.36 13.93 -12.93
C ASP A 197 5.10 13.55 -11.45
N LEU A 198 5.68 12.43 -10.99
CA LEU A 198 5.69 12.04 -9.57
C LEU A 198 6.68 12.92 -8.78
N GLU A 199 6.24 14.10 -8.35
CA GLU A 199 6.87 14.84 -7.25
C GLU A 199 6.62 14.12 -5.91
N ALA A 200 7.50 13.18 -5.50
CA ALA A 200 7.47 12.68 -4.13
C ALA A 200 8.00 13.78 -3.18
N PRO A 201 7.25 14.24 -2.14
CA PRO A 201 6.40 13.42 -1.28
C PRO A 201 4.98 13.96 -1.02
N GLY A 202 4.03 13.03 -1.07
CA GLY A 202 2.65 13.17 -0.60
C GLY A 202 1.77 13.91 -1.61
N HIS A 203 0.49 13.56 -1.70
CA HIS A 203 -0.51 14.44 -2.33
C HIS A 203 -0.55 14.51 -3.86
N PHE A 204 -0.69 13.40 -4.56
CA PHE A 204 -0.79 13.46 -6.02
C PHE A 204 -2.15 13.99 -6.53
N MET A 205 -2.38 15.29 -6.31
CA MET A 205 -3.37 16.20 -6.86
C MET A 205 -2.76 17.62 -6.82
N ASP A 206 -3.06 18.48 -7.81
CA ASP A 206 -2.58 19.88 -7.82
C ASP A 206 -3.06 20.67 -6.58
N GLU A 207 -4.14 20.21 -5.95
CA GLU A 207 -4.56 20.59 -4.59
C GLU A 207 -4.54 19.35 -3.68
N PRO A 208 -3.67 19.28 -2.67
CA PRO A 208 -3.59 18.12 -1.79
C PRO A 208 -4.90 17.83 -1.05
N ASP A 209 -5.42 16.61 -1.16
CA ASP A 209 -6.56 16.17 -0.35
C ASP A 209 -6.16 16.13 1.15
N GLU A 210 -6.84 16.93 1.96
CA GLU A 210 -6.58 17.05 3.41
C GLU A 210 -6.87 15.73 4.16
N ALA A 211 -7.78 14.89 3.64
CA ALA A 211 -8.04 13.57 4.22
C ALA A 211 -6.88 12.60 3.95
N SER A 212 -6.42 12.51 2.71
CA SER A 212 -5.23 11.72 2.32
C SER A 212 -3.97 12.13 3.08
N LEU A 213 -3.77 13.43 3.27
CA LEU A 213 -2.75 14.00 4.15
C LEU A 213 -2.78 13.43 5.56
N THR A 214 -3.97 13.49 6.16
CA THR A 214 -4.18 13.10 7.54
C THR A 214 -3.96 11.61 7.70
N MET A 215 -4.46 10.79 6.76
CA MET A 215 -4.23 9.35 6.74
C MET A 215 -2.75 9.01 6.59
N CYS A 216 -2.05 9.64 5.65
CA CYS A 216 -0.63 9.40 5.44
C CYS A 216 0.22 9.72 6.68
N CYS A 217 -0.03 10.86 7.31
CA CYS A 217 0.63 11.23 8.55
C CYS A 217 0.29 10.23 9.67
N THR A 218 -0.97 9.78 9.73
CA THR A 218 -1.41 8.80 10.73
C THR A 218 -0.68 7.47 10.59
N PHE A 219 -0.59 6.92 9.38
CA PHE A 219 0.18 5.70 9.11
C PHE A 219 1.63 5.84 9.54
N LEU A 220 2.27 6.96 9.20
CA LEU A 220 3.67 7.21 9.55
C LEU A 220 3.89 7.23 11.07
N GLU A 221 2.98 7.86 11.82
CA GLU A 221 3.09 7.88 13.28
C GLU A 221 2.84 6.51 13.91
N ILE A 222 1.97 5.68 13.32
CA ILE A 222 1.76 4.28 13.72
C ILE A 222 3.02 3.45 13.45
N GLU A 223 3.59 3.54 12.25
CA GLU A 223 4.83 2.83 11.87
C GLU A 223 5.99 3.21 12.79
N ASN A 224 6.21 4.50 13.01
CA ASN A 224 7.28 5.00 13.88
C ASN A 224 7.12 4.47 15.31
N ALA A 225 5.89 4.41 15.84
CA ALA A 225 5.66 3.89 17.18
C ALA A 225 5.82 2.36 17.23
N LEU A 226 5.36 1.61 16.22
CA LEU A 226 5.59 0.16 16.15
C LEU A 226 7.09 -0.20 16.06
N ALA A 227 7.92 0.66 15.48
CA ALA A 227 9.36 0.49 15.45
C ALA A 227 10.06 0.86 16.78
N GLU A 228 9.43 1.69 17.61
CA GLU A 228 9.99 2.19 18.87
C GLU A 228 9.65 1.29 20.08
N PHE A 229 8.48 0.65 20.07
CA PHE A 229 7.97 -0.13 21.21
C PHE A 229 8.01 -1.65 20.94
N GLU A 230 8.57 -2.41 21.89
CA GLU A 230 8.62 -3.88 21.82
C GLU A 230 7.23 -4.52 21.84
N ASP A 231 6.30 -4.00 22.67
CA ASP A 231 4.91 -4.44 22.67
C ASP A 231 4.17 -3.77 21.50
N PRO A 232 3.72 -4.51 20.47
CA PRO A 232 3.00 -3.93 19.35
C PRO A 232 1.67 -3.30 19.75
N LYS A 233 1.05 -3.74 20.86
CA LYS A 233 -0.14 -3.10 21.41
C LYS A 233 0.18 -1.68 21.87
N GLN A 234 1.30 -1.53 22.57
CA GLN A 234 1.77 -0.23 23.00
C GLN A 234 2.15 0.63 21.79
N GLY A 235 2.88 0.06 20.83
CA GLY A 235 3.26 0.75 19.59
C GLY A 235 2.05 1.31 18.84
N LEU A 236 1.01 0.50 18.63
CA LEU A 236 -0.21 0.97 17.96
C LEU A 236 -0.90 2.09 18.75
N VAL A 237 -1.09 1.92 20.06
CA VAL A 237 -1.75 2.92 20.92
C VAL A 237 -0.98 4.23 20.93
N GLU A 238 0.34 4.19 21.09
CA GLU A 238 1.20 5.38 21.06
C GLU A 238 1.24 6.03 19.68
N GLY A 239 1.23 5.24 18.61
CA GLY A 239 1.14 5.72 17.24
C GLY A 239 -0.14 6.52 16.97
N ILE A 240 -1.28 6.02 17.44
CA ILE A 240 -2.56 6.73 17.32
C ILE A 240 -2.57 8.01 18.16
N LYS A 241 -2.03 7.98 19.38
CA LYS A 241 -1.89 9.20 20.22
C LYS A 241 -1.02 10.25 19.53
N ARG A 242 0.08 9.82 18.90
CA ARG A 242 0.95 10.71 18.11
C ARG A 242 0.22 11.26 16.89
N ALA A 243 -0.51 10.43 16.15
CA ALA A 243 -1.32 10.86 15.01
C ALA A 243 -2.35 11.93 15.38
N LEU A 244 -3.07 11.75 16.50
CA LEU A 244 -4.00 12.75 17.00
C LEU A 244 -3.33 14.08 17.36
N THR A 245 -2.13 14.02 17.93
CA THR A 245 -1.40 15.22 18.35
C THR A 245 -0.74 15.92 17.17
N ARG A 246 -0.17 15.17 16.22
CA ARG A 246 0.72 15.66 15.16
C ARG A 246 0.05 15.82 13.80
N CYS A 247 -0.91 14.95 13.47
CA CYS A 247 -1.58 14.95 12.16
C CYS A 247 -2.91 15.70 12.20
N ILE A 248 -3.68 15.49 13.26
CA ILE A 248 -4.96 16.20 13.49
C ILE A 248 -4.66 17.50 14.24
N GLY A 249 -4.02 17.44 15.41
CA GLY A 249 -3.74 18.61 16.24
C GLY A 249 -4.96 19.10 17.03
N LEU A 250 -4.72 19.93 18.04
CA LEU A 250 -5.74 20.35 19.01
C LEU A 250 -6.91 21.18 18.42
N PHE A 251 -6.71 21.80 17.25
CA PHE A 251 -7.68 22.73 16.66
C PHE A 251 -8.28 22.27 15.31
N ALA A 252 -7.90 21.10 14.78
CA ALA A 252 -8.31 20.64 13.44
C ALA A 252 -9.27 19.44 13.49
N LEU A 253 -10.39 19.62 14.19
CA LEU A 253 -11.43 18.58 14.34
C LEU A 253 -11.98 18.06 13.02
N HIS A 254 -11.96 18.87 11.96
CA HIS A 254 -12.41 18.48 10.62
C HIS A 254 -11.55 17.38 9.98
N ARG A 255 -10.35 17.09 10.51
CA ARG A 255 -9.47 16.00 10.07
C ARG A 255 -9.75 14.66 10.73
N LEU A 256 -10.50 14.66 11.83
CA LEU A 256 -10.83 13.44 12.59
C LEU A 256 -11.51 12.34 11.75
N PRO A 257 -12.42 12.64 10.79
CA PRO A 257 -13.04 11.61 9.96
C PRO A 257 -12.04 10.68 9.25
N ALA A 258 -10.91 11.21 8.81
CA ALA A 258 -9.86 10.44 8.13
C ALA A 258 -9.21 9.38 9.05
N LEU A 259 -8.96 9.73 10.31
CA LEU A 259 -8.47 8.77 11.31
C LEU A 259 -9.53 7.70 11.61
N ILE A 260 -10.80 8.10 11.74
CA ILE A 260 -11.89 7.16 12.02
C ILE A 260 -12.12 6.19 10.88
N GLN A 261 -12.00 6.68 9.64
CA GLN A 261 -12.02 5.83 8.45
C GLN A 261 -10.91 4.78 8.52
N LEU A 262 -9.65 5.20 8.75
CA LEU A 262 -8.54 4.25 8.87
C LEU A 262 -8.77 3.22 9.98
N LEU A 263 -9.22 3.65 11.16
CA LEU A 263 -9.50 2.74 12.27
C LEU A 263 -10.65 1.78 11.96
N SER A 264 -11.64 2.22 11.18
CA SER A 264 -12.72 1.36 10.67
C SER A 264 -12.19 0.29 9.74
N GLU A 265 -11.33 0.65 8.78
CA GLU A 265 -10.68 -0.29 7.86
C GLU A 265 -9.82 -1.30 8.64
N MET A 266 -9.02 -0.85 9.61
CA MET A 266 -8.24 -1.72 10.49
C MET A 266 -9.12 -2.64 11.35
N SER A 267 -10.33 -2.21 11.68
CA SER A 267 -11.29 -3.06 12.40
C SER A 267 -11.90 -4.13 11.51
N GLN A 268 -12.14 -3.82 10.23
CA GLN A 268 -12.67 -4.78 9.25
C GLN A 268 -11.72 -5.96 9.02
N VAL A 269 -10.41 -5.71 8.91
CA VAL A 269 -9.39 -6.79 8.86
C VAL A 269 -9.09 -7.43 10.23
N GLY A 270 -9.86 -7.10 11.26
CA GLY A 270 -9.73 -7.71 12.57
C GLY A 270 -8.46 -7.32 13.32
N LEU A 271 -7.75 -6.25 12.96
CA LEU A 271 -6.55 -5.81 13.69
C LEU A 271 -6.91 -5.10 15.00
N VAL A 272 -7.99 -4.30 14.98
CA VAL A 272 -8.46 -3.53 16.15
C VAL A 272 -9.94 -3.77 16.43
N ALA A 273 -10.29 -3.81 17.71
CA ALA A 273 -11.66 -3.70 18.16
C ALA A 273 -11.96 -2.24 18.50
N MET A 274 -12.99 -1.68 17.86
CA MET A 274 -13.56 -0.38 18.20
C MET A 274 -14.88 -0.55 18.97
N PRO A 275 -15.17 0.28 19.99
CA PRO A 275 -16.49 0.31 20.62
C PRO A 275 -17.55 0.74 19.59
N ALA A 276 -18.60 -0.07 19.43
CA ALA A 276 -19.69 0.18 18.49
C ALA A 276 -20.80 1.09 19.09
N PRO A 277 -21.53 1.90 18.28
CA PRO A 277 -21.18 2.47 16.99
C PRO A 277 -20.71 3.93 17.13
N ILE A 278 -19.56 4.24 16.52
CA ILE A 278 -19.03 5.61 16.39
C ILE A 278 -19.86 6.44 15.39
N SER A 279 -20.65 5.79 14.52
CA SER A 279 -21.44 6.43 13.46
C SER A 279 -22.64 7.24 13.95
N SER A 280 -23.09 7.06 15.19
CA SER A 280 -24.29 7.75 15.73
C SER A 280 -24.00 8.87 16.72
N VAL A 281 -22.75 9.08 17.11
CA VAL A 281 -22.40 10.05 18.16
C VAL A 281 -21.34 10.99 17.62
N GLY A 282 -21.73 12.24 17.33
CA GLY A 282 -20.77 13.29 16.99
C GLY A 282 -19.65 13.34 18.02
N MET A 283 -18.42 13.04 17.60
CA MET A 283 -17.27 12.98 18.49
C MET A 283 -16.69 14.37 18.72
N ASN A 284 -16.59 14.79 19.98
CA ASN A 284 -15.75 15.93 20.34
C ASN A 284 -14.35 15.46 20.78
N LEU A 285 -13.36 16.35 20.73
CA LEU A 285 -11.95 16.06 21.03
C LEU A 285 -11.73 15.49 22.45
N ALA A 286 -12.52 15.91 23.43
CA ALA A 286 -12.44 15.43 24.81
C ALA A 286 -13.01 14.02 24.98
N ALA A 287 -14.02 13.65 24.19
CA ALA A 287 -14.54 12.29 24.13
C ALA A 287 -13.52 11.34 23.50
N VAL A 288 -12.86 11.75 22.42
CA VAL A 288 -11.75 11.00 21.80
C VAL A 288 -10.58 10.86 22.77
N GLY A 289 -10.19 11.94 23.46
CA GLY A 289 -9.12 11.91 24.46
C GLY A 289 -9.42 11.00 25.66
N ASN A 290 -10.65 11.02 26.19
CA ASN A 290 -11.07 10.12 27.26
C ASN A 290 -11.16 8.67 26.78
N LEU A 291 -11.72 8.43 25.59
CA LEU A 291 -11.75 7.11 24.99
C LEU A 291 -10.32 6.56 24.86
N LEU A 292 -9.36 7.32 24.34
CA LEU A 292 -7.98 6.85 24.16
C LEU A 292 -7.27 6.56 25.47
N ARG A 293 -7.54 7.36 26.50
CA ARG A 293 -7.02 7.14 27.85
C ARG A 293 -7.64 5.88 28.48
N ASP A 294 -8.91 5.62 28.20
CA ASP A 294 -9.70 4.56 28.84
C ASP A 294 -9.77 3.27 27.97
N GLY A 295 -9.03 3.21 26.85
CA GLY A 295 -8.91 2.01 26.00
C GLY A 295 -9.79 1.98 24.75
N PHE A 296 -9.83 3.08 23.98
CA PHE A 296 -10.61 3.29 22.75
C PHE A 296 -10.45 2.18 21.72
N LEU A 297 -9.25 1.61 21.68
CA LEU A 297 -8.87 0.58 20.74
C LEU A 297 -8.20 -0.53 21.54
N ASN A 298 -8.72 -1.74 21.38
CA ASN A 298 -8.04 -2.93 21.86
C ASN A 298 -7.53 -3.70 20.65
N LEU A 299 -6.28 -4.13 20.70
CA LEU A 299 -5.84 -5.18 19.79
C LEU A 299 -6.69 -6.41 20.04
N THR A 300 -7.29 -6.93 18.99
CA THR A 300 -7.87 -8.28 19.00
C THR A 300 -6.74 -9.29 19.19
N ASN A 301 -7.08 -10.55 19.50
CA ASN A 301 -6.06 -11.62 19.52
C ASN A 301 -5.41 -11.78 18.13
N ALA A 302 -6.22 -11.61 17.09
CA ALA A 302 -5.81 -11.57 15.70
C ALA A 302 -4.77 -10.47 15.40
N GLY A 303 -5.07 -9.23 15.76
CA GLY A 303 -4.16 -8.10 15.61
C GLY A 303 -2.88 -8.28 16.43
N ARG A 304 -2.99 -8.83 17.64
CA ARG A 304 -1.80 -9.15 18.45
C ARG A 304 -0.88 -10.15 17.72
N SER A 305 -1.41 -11.26 17.24
CA SER A 305 -0.61 -12.25 16.51
C SER A 305 -0.03 -11.70 15.20
N PHE A 306 -0.80 -10.89 14.48
CA PHE A 306 -0.34 -10.20 13.28
C PHE A 306 0.87 -9.31 13.60
N PHE A 307 0.78 -8.41 14.59
CA PHE A 307 1.89 -7.50 14.91
C PHE A 307 3.04 -8.19 15.66
N GLU A 308 2.82 -9.23 16.45
CA GLU A 308 3.90 -10.03 17.06
C GLU A 308 4.78 -10.70 16.00
N SER A 309 4.19 -11.10 14.86
CA SER A 309 4.96 -11.60 13.70
C SER A 309 5.84 -10.54 13.04
N PHE A 310 5.55 -9.24 13.25
CA PHE A 310 6.41 -8.14 12.80
C PHE A 310 7.60 -7.92 13.74
N GLY A 311 7.44 -8.23 15.04
CA GLY A 311 8.43 -7.97 16.10
C GLY A 311 9.39 -9.13 16.40
N ARG A 312 9.18 -10.33 15.85
CA ARG A 312 10.06 -11.50 16.10
C ARG A 312 11.42 -11.48 15.39
N ALA A 313 11.78 -10.39 14.71
CA ALA A 313 13.09 -10.27 14.04
C ALA A 313 14.26 -9.85 14.97
N SER A 314 14.07 -9.76 16.29
CA SER A 314 15.16 -9.37 17.20
C SER A 314 15.26 -10.15 18.50
N GLN A 315 14.94 -11.45 18.51
CA GLN A 315 15.34 -12.34 19.60
C GLN A 315 15.78 -13.70 19.03
N SER A 316 17.04 -13.78 18.61
CA SER A 316 17.81 -15.02 18.74
C SER A 316 18.61 -14.90 20.04
N ASP A 317 18.03 -15.38 21.13
CA ASP A 317 18.83 -15.87 22.25
C ASP A 317 19.27 -17.31 21.91
N ASP A 318 20.58 -17.55 22.07
CA ASP A 318 21.42 -18.72 21.76
C ASP A 318 22.05 -18.81 20.35
#